data_AF-A0A0N1FT65-F1
#
_entry.id   AF-A0A0N1FT65-F1
#
_cell.length_a   1.000
_cell.length_b   1.000
_cell.length_c   1.000
_cell.angle_alpha   90.00
_cell.angle_beta   90.00
_cell.angle_gamma   90.00
#
_symmetry.space_group_name_H-M   'P 1'
#
loop_
_entity.id
_entity.type
_entity.pdbx_description
1 polymer ?
#
loop_
_entity_poly.entity_id
_entity_poly.type
_entity_poly.pdbx_seq_one_letter_code
_entity_poly.pdbx_strand_id
1 'polypeptide(L)'
;MEGLAGSGTYVRGPARYSLPGPFLDLLPAGFPGTWEARSEPGIPAPQNIAARLDTNAAAPCVRTDYTLLATGRVPVLTMTSWEPMALTGVTPVVLPDSGPLAGRTVTERMAHIGITVERVIKTLTPVVLAPDQAARVSAGSGAPAPLISRTHQTSAGLPAETADVLVPAVHWNLVYEHRLNTGRGPDASAATTVSRA
;
A
#
# COMPACT_ATOMS: atom_id res chain seq x y z
N MET A 1 19.97 -29.58 6.35
CA MET A 1 20.73 -30.00 5.15
C MET A 1 19.97 -31.20 4.61
N GLU A 2 19.12 -31.03 3.61
CA GLU A 2 18.40 -32.15 3.00
C GLU A 2 18.84 -32.21 1.55
N GLY A 3 19.83 -33.07 1.30
CA GLY A 3 20.32 -33.36 -0.04
C GLY A 3 19.83 -34.74 -0.45
N LEU A 4 19.03 -34.80 -1.51
CA LEU A 4 18.90 -36.01 -2.31
C LEU A 4 20.24 -36.19 -3.03
N ALA A 5 20.94 -37.30 -2.79
CA ALA A 5 22.25 -37.56 -3.37
C ALA A 5 22.15 -37.61 -4.91
N GLY A 6 22.95 -36.78 -5.60
CA GLY A 6 23.12 -36.81 -7.06
C GLY A 6 22.63 -35.59 -7.84
N SER A 7 22.07 -34.55 -7.20
CA SER A 7 21.44 -33.43 -7.93
C SER A 7 22.09 -32.06 -7.75
N GLY A 8 23.34 -32.02 -7.25
CA GLY A 8 24.13 -30.80 -7.10
C GLY A 8 23.91 -30.04 -5.80
N THR A 9 24.46 -28.82 -5.71
CA THR A 9 24.31 -27.94 -4.54
C THR A 9 23.14 -27.00 -4.77
N TYR A 10 22.11 -27.08 -3.92
CA TYR A 10 21.00 -26.12 -3.93
C TYR A 10 21.26 -24.99 -2.96
N VAL A 11 21.11 -23.75 -3.43
CA VAL A 11 20.99 -22.61 -2.54
C VAL A 11 19.53 -22.54 -2.10
N ARG A 12 19.27 -22.57 -0.79
CA ARG A 12 17.92 -22.29 -0.27
C ARG A 12 17.56 -20.87 -0.71
N GLY A 13 16.46 -20.73 -1.46
CA GLY A 13 15.94 -19.41 -1.82
C GLY A 13 15.66 -18.58 -0.56
N PRO A 14 15.81 -17.25 -0.61
CA PRO A 14 15.52 -16.41 0.54
C PRO A 14 14.06 -16.58 0.99
N ALA A 15 13.84 -16.60 2.31
CA ALA A 15 12.49 -16.55 2.85
C ALA A 15 11.87 -15.20 2.44
N ARG A 16 10.70 -15.25 1.80
CA ARG A 16 9.95 -14.07 1.39
C ARG A 16 8.87 -13.75 2.41
N TYR A 17 8.66 -12.47 2.67
CA TYR A 17 7.56 -11.96 3.48
C TYR A 17 6.26 -11.98 2.66
N SER A 18 5.13 -12.10 3.35
CA SER A 18 3.81 -11.99 2.73
C SER A 18 3.32 -10.54 2.82
N LEU A 19 2.90 -10.00 1.68
CA LEU A 19 2.22 -8.71 1.57
C LEU A 19 0.75 -8.96 1.22
N PRO A 20 -0.15 -9.02 2.21
CA PRO A 20 -1.56 -9.33 1.98
C PRO A 20 -2.28 -8.17 1.31
N GLY A 21 -3.18 -8.51 0.39
CA GLY A 21 -4.13 -7.60 -0.24
C GLY A 21 -5.43 -7.49 0.56
N PRO A 22 -5.99 -6.28 0.73
CA PRO A 22 -5.42 -5.00 0.36
C PRO A 22 -4.38 -4.51 1.38
N PHE A 23 -3.19 -4.12 0.91
CA PHE A 23 -2.19 -3.38 1.71
C PHE A 23 -2.67 -1.96 2.07
N LEU A 24 -3.47 -1.83 3.13
CA LEU A 24 -4.02 -0.55 3.62
C LEU A 24 -3.08 0.11 4.63
N ASP A 25 -2.48 -0.71 5.49
CA ASP A 25 -1.50 -0.30 6.49
C ASP A 25 -0.10 -0.24 5.89
N LEU A 26 0.81 0.49 6.54
CA LEU A 26 2.21 0.53 6.15
C LEU A 26 2.97 -0.76 6.52
N LEU A 27 2.61 -1.38 7.65
CA LEU A 27 3.20 -2.65 8.10
C LEU A 27 2.19 -3.78 7.91
N PRO A 28 2.54 -4.83 7.14
CA PRO A 28 1.73 -6.04 7.09
C PRO A 28 1.65 -6.73 8.47
N ALA A 29 0.48 -7.27 8.80
CA ALA A 29 0.31 -8.07 10.01
C ALA A 29 1.31 -9.23 10.04
N GLY A 30 2.02 -9.39 11.15
CA GLY A 30 3.03 -10.45 11.33
C GLY A 30 4.38 -10.18 10.66
N PHE A 31 4.59 -9.03 10.01
CA PHE A 31 5.91 -8.64 9.54
C PHE A 31 6.81 -8.30 10.76
N PRO A 32 7.98 -8.94 10.92
CA PRO A 32 8.81 -8.81 12.12
C PRO A 32 9.69 -7.54 12.15
N GLY A 33 9.47 -6.63 11.21
CA GLY A 33 10.27 -5.43 11.02
C GLY A 33 9.62 -4.15 11.53
N THR A 34 10.15 -3.02 11.07
CA THR A 34 9.70 -1.67 11.43
C THR A 34 9.62 -0.79 10.17
N TRP A 35 9.33 0.48 10.32
CA TRP A 35 9.36 1.47 9.25
C TRP A 35 9.95 2.78 9.74
N GLU A 36 10.39 3.58 8.77
CA GLU A 36 10.74 4.99 8.96
C GLU A 36 10.07 5.82 7.88
N ALA A 37 9.80 7.08 8.18
CA ALA A 37 9.17 8.01 7.25
C ALA A 37 9.83 9.39 7.32
N ARG A 38 9.68 10.14 6.23
CA ARG A 38 10.02 11.57 6.16
C ARG A 38 8.96 12.30 5.37
N SER A 39 8.22 13.18 6.03
CA SER A 39 7.27 14.09 5.41
C SER A 39 7.89 15.44 5.06
N GLU A 40 7.61 15.92 3.85
CA GLU A 40 7.96 17.24 3.33
C GLU A 40 6.66 17.94 2.87
N PRO A 41 6.14 18.92 3.64
CA PRO A 41 4.97 19.70 3.24
C PRO A 41 5.32 20.80 2.23
N GLY A 42 4.33 21.24 1.46
CA GLY A 42 4.47 22.37 0.53
C GLY A 42 5.20 22.02 -0.76
N ILE A 43 5.43 20.73 -1.03
CA ILE A 43 6.10 20.28 -2.24
C ILE A 43 5.12 20.39 -3.42
N PRO A 44 5.48 21.10 -4.51
CA PRO A 44 4.66 21.15 -5.70
C PRO A 44 4.51 19.76 -6.32
N ALA A 45 3.27 19.30 -6.55
CA ALA A 45 3.04 18.00 -7.17
C ALA A 45 3.62 17.94 -8.59
N PRO A 46 4.46 16.94 -8.91
CA PRO A 46 4.84 16.63 -10.28
C PRO A 46 3.61 16.38 -11.16
N GLN A 47 3.71 16.62 -12.47
CA GLN A 47 2.55 16.55 -13.38
C GLN A 47 1.79 15.22 -13.32
N ASN A 48 2.50 14.09 -13.25
CA ASN A 48 1.88 12.76 -13.16
C ASN A 48 1.15 12.55 -11.82
N ILE A 49 1.66 13.14 -10.73
CA ILE A 49 1.02 13.10 -9.42
C ILE A 49 -0.18 14.04 -9.38
N ALA A 50 -0.05 15.26 -9.92
CA ALA A 50 -1.15 16.22 -10.02
C ALA A 50 -2.34 15.63 -10.80
N ALA A 51 -2.09 14.94 -11.91
CA ALA A 51 -3.11 14.24 -12.68
C ALA A 51 -3.80 13.12 -11.90
N ARG A 52 -3.06 12.36 -11.08
CA ARG A 52 -3.63 11.31 -10.21
C ARG A 52 -4.44 11.86 -9.05
N LEU A 53 -4.05 13.04 -8.56
CA LEU A 53 -4.72 13.75 -7.46
C LEU A 53 -5.88 14.64 -7.92
N ASP A 54 -6.13 14.72 -9.24
CA ASP A 54 -7.13 15.62 -9.82
C ASP A 54 -6.95 17.07 -9.35
N THR A 55 -5.70 17.54 -9.34
CA THR A 55 -5.32 18.89 -8.92
C THR A 55 -4.54 19.61 -10.01
N ASN A 56 -4.46 20.93 -9.89
CA ASN A 56 -3.59 21.74 -10.74
C ASN A 56 -2.12 21.32 -10.57
N ALA A 57 -1.36 21.33 -11.66
CA ALA A 57 0.07 21.15 -11.60
C ALA A 57 0.70 22.17 -10.64
N ALA A 58 1.73 21.75 -9.91
CA ALA A 58 2.37 22.53 -8.85
C ALA A 58 1.48 22.90 -7.64
N ALA A 59 0.25 22.36 -7.53
CA ALA A 59 -0.50 22.46 -6.30
C ALA A 59 0.31 21.89 -5.11
N PRO A 60 0.34 22.58 -3.96
CA PRO A 60 1.13 22.15 -2.82
C PRO A 60 0.57 20.85 -2.25
N CYS A 61 1.48 19.90 -2.05
CA CYS A 61 1.20 18.60 -1.45
C CYS A 61 2.17 18.34 -0.30
N VAL A 62 1.82 17.36 0.52
CA VAL A 62 2.75 16.75 1.46
C VAL A 62 3.28 15.49 0.79
N ARG A 63 4.59 15.45 0.50
CA ARG A 63 5.27 14.23 0.06
C ARG A 63 5.76 13.50 1.30
N THR A 64 5.44 12.22 1.44
CA THR A 64 6.00 11.38 2.50
C THR A 64 6.68 10.17 1.91
N ASP A 65 7.96 10.03 2.18
CA ASP A 65 8.78 8.90 1.78
C ASP A 65 8.88 7.92 2.96
N TYR A 66 8.43 6.68 2.75
CA TYR A 66 8.44 5.61 3.73
C TYR A 66 9.39 4.50 3.30
N THR A 67 10.12 3.95 4.26
CA THR A 67 10.95 2.76 4.08
C THR A 67 10.56 1.69 5.08
N LEU A 68 10.20 0.51 4.58
CA LEU A 68 9.92 -0.67 5.39
C LEU A 68 11.22 -1.44 5.61
N LEU A 69 11.53 -1.71 6.87
CA LEU A 69 12.80 -2.25 7.32
C LEU A 69 12.59 -3.63 7.94
N ALA A 70 13.20 -4.67 7.38
CA ALA A 70 13.25 -5.99 8.01
C ALA A 70 14.16 -6.01 9.25
N THR A 71 14.19 -7.13 9.96
CA THR A 71 15.11 -7.36 11.09
C THR A 71 16.56 -7.02 10.70
N GLY A 72 17.26 -6.28 11.55
CA GLY A 72 18.59 -5.74 11.23
C GLY A 72 18.56 -4.44 10.42
N ARG A 73 17.39 -3.79 10.32
CA ARG A 73 17.16 -2.53 9.60
C ARG A 73 17.52 -2.60 8.11
N VAL A 74 17.25 -3.74 7.47
CA VAL A 74 17.45 -3.91 6.03
C VAL A 74 16.24 -3.35 5.27
N PRO A 75 16.38 -2.32 4.42
CA PRO A 75 15.30 -1.84 3.57
C PRO A 75 14.81 -2.93 2.63
N VAL A 76 13.51 -3.20 2.65
CA VAL A 76 12.90 -4.25 1.83
C VAL A 76 11.74 -3.76 0.97
N LEU A 77 11.21 -2.55 1.21
CA LEU A 77 10.13 -1.93 0.46
C LEU A 77 10.21 -0.40 0.66
N THR A 78 9.92 0.37 -0.38
CA THR A 78 9.77 1.83 -0.28
C THR A 78 8.40 2.27 -0.77
N MET A 79 7.87 3.34 -0.20
CA MET A 79 6.64 3.97 -0.66
C MET A 79 6.81 5.49 -0.66
N THR A 80 6.47 6.14 -1.76
CA THR A 80 6.36 7.60 -1.82
C THR A 80 4.89 7.96 -1.96
N SER A 81 4.36 8.67 -0.96
CA SER A 81 2.96 9.09 -0.86
C SER A 81 2.82 10.60 -1.02
N TRP A 82 1.71 11.04 -1.61
CA TRP A 82 1.37 12.42 -1.84
C TRP A 82 -0.06 12.69 -1.39
N GLU A 83 -0.22 13.67 -0.50
CA GLU A 83 -1.51 14.15 -0.01
C GLU A 83 -1.70 15.63 -0.39
N PRO A 84 -2.84 16.02 -1.00
CA PRO A 84 -3.10 17.41 -1.34
C PRO A 84 -3.20 18.27 -0.07
N MET A 85 -2.44 19.37 0.00
CA MET A 85 -2.57 20.30 1.14
C MET A 85 -3.89 21.07 1.14
N ALA A 86 -4.62 21.07 0.03
CA ALA A 86 -6.00 21.54 -0.01
C ALA A 86 -6.92 20.75 0.95
N LEU A 87 -6.55 19.50 1.28
CA LEU A 87 -7.26 18.67 2.24
C LEU A 87 -6.62 18.72 3.64
N THR A 88 -5.29 18.60 3.70
CA THR A 88 -4.60 18.37 4.99
C THR A 88 -3.88 19.59 5.55
N GLY A 89 -3.62 20.63 4.74
CA GLY A 89 -2.58 21.64 4.99
C GLY A 89 -2.71 22.47 6.28
N VAL A 90 -3.93 22.69 6.77
CA VAL A 90 -4.20 23.46 8.00
C VAL A 90 -4.80 22.58 9.09
N THR A 91 -4.45 21.30 9.10
CA THR A 91 -5.01 20.31 10.01
C THR A 91 -3.94 19.61 10.84
N PRO A 92 -4.31 18.99 11.98
CA PRO A 92 -3.37 18.20 12.78
C PRO A 92 -2.79 16.97 12.06
N VAL A 93 -3.34 16.58 10.90
CA VAL A 93 -2.89 15.41 10.13
C VAL A 93 -1.99 15.76 8.94
N VAL A 94 -1.61 17.03 8.79
CA VAL A 94 -0.77 17.52 7.68
C VAL A 94 0.55 16.76 7.54
N LEU A 95 1.14 16.28 8.64
CA LEU A 95 2.35 15.45 8.60
C LEU A 95 2.01 14.02 9.01
N PRO A 96 1.92 13.06 8.06
CA PRO A 96 1.62 11.66 8.36
C PRO A 96 2.56 10.97 9.36
N ASP A 97 3.80 11.45 9.48
CA ASP A 97 4.85 10.89 10.34
C ASP A 97 4.99 11.61 11.70
N SER A 98 4.16 12.63 11.95
CA SER A 98 4.31 13.51 13.12
C SER A 98 2.98 13.78 13.83
N GLY A 99 3.05 14.12 15.12
CA GLY A 99 1.87 14.46 15.92
C GLY A 99 1.06 13.25 16.42
N PRO A 100 -0.15 13.48 16.99
CA PRO A 100 -0.92 12.44 17.68
C PRO A 100 -1.41 11.28 16.80
N LEU A 101 -1.44 11.48 15.49
CA LEU A 101 -1.87 10.48 14.50
C LEU A 101 -0.71 9.98 13.63
N ALA A 102 0.53 10.20 14.06
CA ALA A 102 1.71 9.68 13.39
C ALA A 102 1.59 8.16 13.19
N GLY A 103 1.86 7.69 11.96
CA GLY A 103 1.84 6.26 11.63
C GLY A 103 0.45 5.63 11.51
N ARG A 104 -0.63 6.39 11.73
CA ARG A 104 -1.99 5.95 11.41
C ARG A 104 -2.18 5.81 9.89
N THR A 105 -3.24 5.16 9.45
CA THR A 105 -3.58 5.03 8.04
C THR A 105 -4.09 6.33 7.43
N VAL A 106 -4.10 6.41 6.09
CA VAL A 106 -4.75 7.52 5.36
C VAL A 106 -6.22 7.62 5.79
N THR A 107 -6.95 6.51 5.85
CA THR A 107 -8.37 6.49 6.23
C THR A 107 -8.58 7.03 7.65
N GLU A 108 -7.78 6.62 8.63
CA GLU A 108 -7.89 7.11 10.01
C GLU A 108 -7.58 8.62 10.10
N ARG A 109 -6.53 9.10 9.41
CA ARG A 109 -6.16 10.52 9.40
C ARG A 109 -7.24 11.39 8.73
N MET A 110 -7.72 10.97 7.56
CA MET A 110 -8.75 11.70 6.83
C MET A 110 -10.07 11.73 7.63
N ALA A 111 -10.44 10.63 8.27
CA ALA A 111 -11.62 10.58 9.12
C ALA A 111 -11.54 11.56 10.31
N HIS A 112 -10.35 11.74 10.89
CA HIS A 112 -10.13 12.70 11.98
C HIS A 112 -10.45 14.16 11.59
N ILE A 113 -10.32 14.50 10.31
CA ILE A 113 -10.64 15.84 9.78
C ILE A 113 -11.98 15.88 9.04
N GLY A 114 -12.84 14.88 9.25
CA GLY A 114 -14.18 14.82 8.67
C GLY A 114 -14.25 14.37 7.21
N ILE A 115 -13.17 13.79 6.68
CA ILE A 115 -13.10 13.28 5.30
C ILE A 115 -13.22 11.75 5.31
N THR A 116 -14.31 11.22 4.76
CA THR A 116 -14.48 9.76 4.61
C THR A 116 -13.81 9.26 3.34
N VAL A 117 -12.86 8.34 3.49
CA VAL A 117 -12.25 7.57 2.39
C VAL A 117 -12.99 6.24 2.26
N GLU A 118 -13.57 5.97 1.08
CA GLU A 118 -14.41 4.78 0.86
C GLU A 118 -13.81 3.79 -0.12
N ARG A 119 -12.90 4.25 -0.98
CA ARG A 119 -12.35 3.43 -2.05
C ARG A 119 -10.84 3.57 -2.12
N VAL A 120 -10.18 2.45 -2.41
CA VAL A 120 -8.77 2.43 -2.78
C VAL A 120 -8.63 1.70 -4.12
N ILE A 121 -7.91 2.32 -5.04
CA ILE A 121 -7.58 1.73 -6.35
C ILE A 121 -6.09 1.39 -6.33
N LYS A 122 -5.73 0.22 -6.83
CA LYS A 122 -4.34 -0.23 -6.94
C LYS A 122 -4.06 -0.79 -8.33
N THR A 123 -3.07 -0.22 -9.00
CA THR A 123 -2.54 -0.72 -10.27
C THR A 123 -1.17 -1.31 -10.02
N LEU A 124 -0.98 -2.56 -10.44
CA LEU A 124 0.29 -3.26 -10.30
C LEU A 124 0.98 -3.28 -11.67
N THR A 125 2.16 -2.69 -11.74
CA THR A 125 2.98 -2.69 -12.95
C THR A 125 4.27 -3.47 -12.68
N PRO A 126 4.58 -4.51 -13.47
CA PRO A 126 5.87 -5.16 -13.36
C PRO A 126 6.96 -4.18 -13.82
N VAL A 127 8.02 -4.05 -13.03
CA VAL A 127 9.19 -3.24 -13.33
C VAL A 127 10.47 -4.03 -13.09
N VAL A 128 11.55 -3.56 -13.70
CA VAL A 128 12.92 -4.02 -13.47
C VAL A 128 13.65 -2.90 -12.74
N LEU A 129 14.27 -3.22 -11.60
CA LEU A 129 14.89 -2.20 -10.76
C LEU A 129 16.16 -1.63 -11.40
N ALA A 130 16.18 -0.30 -11.56
CA ALA A 130 17.41 0.44 -11.83
C ALA A 130 18.37 0.37 -10.63
N PRO A 131 19.68 0.63 -10.81
CA PRO A 131 20.67 0.50 -9.73
C PRO A 131 20.33 1.31 -8.47
N ASP A 132 19.86 2.54 -8.64
CA ASP A 132 19.50 3.42 -7.52
C ASP A 132 18.24 2.94 -6.78
N GLN A 133 17.26 2.42 -7.52
CA GLN A 133 16.05 1.82 -6.94
C GLN A 133 16.38 0.53 -6.19
N ALA A 134 17.21 -0.34 -6.77
CA ALA A 134 17.63 -1.61 -6.18
C ALA A 134 18.38 -1.39 -4.86
N ALA A 135 19.27 -0.40 -4.81
CA ALA A 135 19.99 -0.04 -3.59
C ALA A 135 19.06 0.39 -2.44
N ARG A 136 17.99 1.16 -2.73
CA ARG A 136 17.01 1.63 -1.72
C ARG A 136 16.22 0.51 -1.04
N VAL A 137 16.19 -0.67 -1.64
CA VAL A 137 15.38 -1.81 -1.18
C VAL A 137 16.22 -3.08 -1.01
N SER A 138 17.53 -2.93 -0.87
CA SER A 138 18.49 -4.02 -0.66
C SER A 138 18.31 -5.19 -1.63
N ALA A 139 18.07 -4.86 -2.91
CA ALA A 139 17.92 -5.83 -3.99
C ALA A 139 19.08 -5.71 -4.98
N GLY A 140 19.24 -6.73 -5.83
CA GLY A 140 20.17 -6.66 -6.94
C GLY A 140 19.65 -5.72 -8.04
N SER A 141 20.54 -4.99 -8.71
CA SER A 141 20.21 -4.28 -9.94
C SER A 141 19.64 -5.27 -10.97
N GLY A 142 18.58 -4.88 -11.68
CA GLY A 142 17.87 -5.77 -12.59
C GLY A 142 16.90 -6.76 -11.92
N ALA A 143 16.76 -6.72 -10.59
CA ALA A 143 15.76 -7.53 -9.92
C ALA A 143 14.34 -7.12 -10.34
N PRO A 144 13.42 -8.09 -10.51
CA PRO A 144 12.01 -7.78 -10.78
C PRO A 144 11.31 -7.26 -9.52
N ALA A 145 10.40 -6.32 -9.71
CA ALA A 145 9.55 -5.78 -8.66
C ALA A 145 8.18 -5.40 -9.21
N PRO A 146 7.08 -5.63 -8.49
CA PRO A 146 5.87 -4.85 -8.70
C PRO A 146 6.04 -3.40 -8.23
N LEU A 147 5.68 -2.46 -9.09
CA LEU A 147 5.36 -1.08 -8.71
C LEU A 147 3.85 -0.98 -8.53
N ILE A 148 3.41 -0.71 -7.31
CA ILE A 148 1.99 -0.54 -6.99
C ILE A 148 1.68 0.95 -6.95
N SER A 149 0.90 1.42 -7.91
CA SER A 149 0.30 2.76 -7.89
C SER A 149 -1.03 2.69 -7.14
N ARG A 150 -1.13 3.38 -6.00
CA ARG A 150 -2.31 3.39 -5.13
C ARG A 150 -2.96 4.78 -5.14
N THR A 151 -4.29 4.83 -5.14
CA THR A 151 -5.04 6.07 -4.91
C THR A 151 -6.20 5.81 -3.96
N HIS A 152 -6.26 6.57 -2.87
CA HIS A 152 -7.41 6.61 -1.97
C HIS A 152 -8.40 7.68 -2.44
N GLN A 153 -9.69 7.34 -2.52
CA GLN A 153 -10.76 8.24 -2.93
C GLN A 153 -11.72 8.48 -1.78
N THR A 154 -12.11 9.74 -1.63
CA THR A 154 -13.18 10.16 -0.72
C THR A 154 -14.54 9.60 -1.18
N SER A 155 -15.56 9.69 -0.33
CA SER A 155 -16.95 9.38 -0.68
C SER A 155 -17.48 10.23 -1.84
N ALA A 156 -16.93 11.43 -2.05
CA ALA A 156 -17.23 12.29 -3.20
C ALA A 156 -16.49 11.87 -4.49
N GLY A 157 -15.67 10.81 -4.45
CA GLY A 157 -14.87 10.33 -5.58
C GLY A 157 -13.56 11.08 -5.82
N LEU A 158 -13.27 12.13 -5.04
CA LEU A 158 -12.03 12.91 -5.16
C LEU A 158 -10.83 12.18 -4.54
N PRO A 159 -9.64 12.22 -5.16
CA PRO A 159 -8.42 11.64 -4.58
C PRO A 159 -8.00 12.33 -3.28
N ALA A 160 -7.89 11.56 -2.19
CA ALA A 160 -7.37 12.04 -0.90
C ALA A 160 -5.86 11.81 -0.77
N GLU A 161 -5.35 10.76 -1.41
CA GLU A 161 -3.94 10.40 -1.39
C GLU A 161 -3.61 9.60 -2.65
N THR A 162 -2.37 9.72 -3.12
CA THR A 162 -1.82 8.79 -4.11
C THR A 162 -0.40 8.39 -3.74
N ALA A 163 -0.02 7.13 -3.94
CA ALA A 163 1.29 6.62 -3.62
C ALA A 163 1.84 5.65 -4.66
N ASP A 164 3.16 5.58 -4.73
CA ASP A 164 3.88 4.55 -5.47
C ASP A 164 4.64 3.67 -4.48
N VAL A 165 4.38 2.37 -4.50
CA VAL A 165 4.99 1.37 -3.62
C VAL A 165 5.86 0.43 -4.44
N LEU A 166 7.15 0.41 -4.17
CA LEU A 166 8.10 -0.47 -4.84
C LEU A 166 8.32 -1.73 -4.01
N VAL A 167 7.92 -2.88 -4.56
CA VAL A 167 7.89 -4.17 -3.85
C VAL A 167 8.84 -5.16 -4.54
N PRO A 168 10.10 -5.32 -4.09
CA PRO A 168 11.02 -6.25 -4.74
C PRO A 168 10.59 -7.71 -4.58
N ALA A 169 10.51 -8.45 -5.70
CA ALA A 169 10.07 -9.85 -5.69
C ALA A 169 11.08 -10.79 -4.99
N VAL A 170 12.31 -10.32 -4.74
CA VAL A 170 13.30 -11.05 -3.94
C VAL A 170 12.89 -11.14 -2.46
N HIS A 171 12.14 -10.15 -1.95
CA HIS A 171 11.76 -10.05 -0.53
C HIS A 171 10.29 -10.40 -0.28
N TRP A 172 9.40 -10.24 -1.27
CA TRP A 172 7.96 -10.27 -1.03
C TRP A 172 7.20 -11.23 -1.95
N ASN A 173 6.16 -11.84 -1.39
CA ASN A 173 5.04 -12.42 -2.12
C ASN A 173 3.80 -11.54 -1.95
N LEU A 174 3.16 -11.15 -3.05
CA LEU A 174 1.84 -10.51 -3.01
C LEU A 174 0.77 -11.59 -2.85
N VAL A 175 -0.02 -11.50 -1.78
CA VAL A 175 -1.01 -12.54 -1.42
C VAL A 175 -2.40 -11.95 -1.46
N TYR A 176 -3.29 -12.54 -2.26
CA TYR A 176 -4.71 -12.17 -2.30
C TYR A 176 -5.55 -13.35 -1.81
N GLU A 177 -6.37 -13.10 -0.81
CA GLU A 177 -7.37 -14.06 -0.36
C GLU A 177 -8.74 -13.58 -0.81
N HIS A 178 -9.45 -14.43 -1.54
CA HIS A 178 -10.84 -14.19 -1.93
C HIS A 178 -11.72 -15.25 -1.29
N ARG A 179 -12.68 -14.82 -0.46
CA ARG A 179 -13.74 -15.69 0.02
C ARG A 179 -14.74 -15.90 -1.09
N LEU A 180 -14.86 -17.14 -1.56
CA LEU A 180 -15.87 -17.51 -2.53
C LEU A 180 -17.18 -17.75 -1.79
N ASN A 181 -18.26 -17.15 -2.27
CA ASN A 181 -19.59 -17.50 -1.77
C ASN A 181 -19.95 -18.88 -2.33
N THR A 182 -19.97 -19.91 -1.49
CA THR A 182 -20.25 -21.30 -1.90
C THR A 182 -21.74 -21.61 -2.04
N GLY A 183 -22.62 -20.61 -2.02
CA GLY A 183 -24.03 -20.80 -2.33
C GLY A 183 -24.85 -21.51 -1.25
N ARG A 184 -24.34 -21.66 -0.02
CA ARG A 184 -25.20 -21.98 1.13
C ARG A 184 -25.87 -20.70 1.62
N GLY A 185 -26.93 -20.30 0.92
CA GLY A 185 -27.89 -19.31 1.42
C GLY A 185 -28.57 -19.80 2.71
N PRO A 186 -29.20 -18.92 3.49
CA PRO A 186 -30.15 -19.36 4.51
C PRO A 186 -31.28 -20.12 3.81
N ASP A 187 -31.65 -21.26 4.37
CA ASP A 187 -32.62 -22.22 3.82
C ASP A 187 -33.82 -21.56 3.14
N ALA A 188 -34.04 -21.97 1.89
CA ALA A 188 -35.36 -21.95 1.28
C ALA A 188 -36.25 -22.95 2.04
N SER A 189 -36.87 -22.49 3.12
CA SER A 189 -37.94 -23.20 3.83
C SER A 189 -38.84 -22.20 4.54
N ALA A 190 -39.82 -21.69 3.80
CA ALA A 190 -41.18 -21.51 4.30
C ALA A 190 -42.14 -21.45 3.11
N ALA A 191 -42.61 -22.62 2.69
CA ALA A 191 -43.86 -22.75 1.94
C ALA A 191 -45.06 -22.54 2.89
N THR A 192 -46.21 -22.23 2.27
CA THR A 192 -47.60 -22.40 2.78
C THR A 192 -48.15 -21.16 3.55
N THR A 193 -49.30 -20.52 3.28
CA THR A 193 -50.44 -20.73 2.34
C THR A 193 -51.55 -19.68 2.64
N VAL A 194 -52.29 -19.24 1.59
CA VAL A 194 -53.72 -18.73 1.57
C VAL A 194 -54.00 -17.32 2.15
N SER A 195 -54.88 -16.46 1.61
CA SER A 195 -56.10 -16.61 0.79
C SER A 195 -56.38 -15.40 -0.12
N ARG A 196 -57.13 -15.65 -1.20
CA ARG A 196 -57.97 -14.69 -1.94
C ARG A 196 -58.97 -13.97 -1.02
N ALA A 197 -59.25 -12.71 -1.35
CA ALA A 197 -60.59 -12.20 -1.72
C ALA A 197 -60.40 -11.13 -2.79
#